data_AF-A0A9D6I2G2-F1
#
_entry.id   AF-A0A9D6I2G2-F1
#
_cell.length_a   1.000
_cell.length_b   1.000
_cell.length_c   1.000
_cell.angle_alpha   90.00
_cell.angle_beta   90.00
_cell.angle_gamma   90.00
#
_symmetry.space_group_name_H-M   'P 1'
#
loop_
_entity.id
_entity.type
_entity.pdbx_description
1 polymer ?
#
loop_
_entity_poly.entity_id
_entity_poly.type
_entity_poly.pdbx_seq_one_letter_code
_entity_poly.pdbx_strand_id
1 'polypeptide(L)' 'MIRRLLLYLSTKPSLGRHLERFTFTRRVVRRFVAGETVGEALAVIGELERRGLLTAVTYLGENVTTPKEAQ' A
#
# COMPACT_ATOMS: atom_id res chain seq x y z
N MET A 1 6.50 -1.18 24.36
CA MET A 1 7.71 -1.64 23.66
C MET A 1 7.46 -2.00 22.19
N ILE A 2 6.38 -2.72 21.87
CA ILE A 2 6.01 -3.12 20.50
C ILE A 2 5.99 -1.94 19.50
N ARG A 3 5.41 -0.78 19.88
CA ARG A 3 5.41 0.43 19.03
C ARG A 3 6.80 0.83 18.55
N ARG A 4 7.79 0.87 19.45
CA ARG A 4 9.17 1.26 19.09
C ARG A 4 9.80 0.24 18.15
N LEU A 5 9.53 -1.04 18.36
CA LEU A 5 10.01 -2.11 17.48
C LEU A 5 9.40 -1.98 16.09
N LEU A 6 8.07 -1.83 15.98
CA LEU A 6 7.38 -1.69 14.69
C LEU A 6 7.86 -0.45 13.92
N LEU A 7 8.01 0.70 14.59
CA LEU A 7 8.53 1.92 13.98
C LEU A 7 9.99 1.80 13.55
N TYR A 8 10.82 1.12 14.33
CA TYR A 8 12.22 0.87 13.96
C TYR A 8 12.33 -0.07 12.75
N LEU A 9 11.42 -1.04 12.63
CA LEU A 9 11.38 -1.93 11.46
C LEU A 9 10.84 -1.21 10.23
N SER A 10 9.87 -0.30 10.38
CA SER A 10 9.30 0.46 9.25
C SER A 10 10.28 1.45 8.62
N THR A 11 11.28 1.93 9.36
CA THR A 11 12.32 2.83 8.82
C THR A 11 13.46 2.13 8.10
N LYS A 12 13.40 0.80 7.92
CA LYS A 12 14.42 0.03 7.19
C LYS A 12 13.94 -0.34 5.77
N PRO A 13 14.38 0.37 4.72
CA PRO A 13 13.98 0.09 3.34
C PRO A 13 14.36 -1.32 2.87
N SER A 14 15.43 -1.89 3.42
CA SER A 14 15.85 -3.25 3.11
C SER A 14 14.83 -4.29 3.57
N LEU A 15 14.15 -4.07 4.70
CA LEU A 15 13.11 -4.97 5.19
C LEU A 15 11.88 -4.93 4.28
N GLY A 16 11.44 -3.74 3.88
CA GLY A 16 10.34 -3.57 2.92
C GLY A 16 10.58 -4.36 1.63
N ARG A 17 11.75 -4.15 1.01
CA ARG A 17 12.15 -4.88 -0.21
C ARG A 17 12.23 -6.40 -0.04
N HIS A 18 12.56 -6.90 1.14
CA HIS A 18 12.53 -8.34 1.41
C HIS A 18 11.11 -8.84 1.59
N LEU A 19 10.27 -8.10 2.30
CA LEU A 19 8.86 -8.43 2.53
C LEU A 19 8.05 -8.45 1.23
N GLU A 20 8.31 -7.53 0.31
CA GLU A 20 7.72 -7.51 -1.04
C GLU A 20 8.01 -8.78 -1.86
N ARG A 21 9.17 -9.41 -1.64
CA ARG A 21 9.56 -10.65 -2.33
C ARG A 21 8.83 -11.88 -1.80
N PHE A 22 8.29 -11.83 -0.58
CA PHE A 22 7.54 -12.94 -0.01
C PHE A 22 6.07 -12.88 -0.47
N THR A 23 5.67 -13.88 -1.25
CA THR A 23 4.30 -14.03 -1.79
C THR A 23 3.22 -14.06 -0.70
N PHE A 24 3.56 -14.59 0.49
CA PHE A 24 2.67 -14.59 1.65
C PHE A 24 2.37 -13.16 2.14
N THR A 25 3.41 -12.33 2.31
CA THR A 25 3.25 -10.95 2.74
C THR A 25 2.45 -10.14 1.74
N ARG A 26 2.71 -10.34 0.44
CA ARG A 26 1.94 -9.71 -0.64
C ARG A 26 0.44 -10.04 -0.57
N ARG A 27 0.08 -11.28 -0.23
CA ARG A 27 -1.32 -11.70 -0.06
C ARG A 27 -2.00 -10.99 1.13
N VAL A 28 -1.30 -10.81 2.25
CA VAL A 28 -1.82 -10.10 3.42
C VAL A 28 -2.03 -8.62 3.10
N VAL A 29 -1.07 -7.97 2.44
CA VAL A 29 -1.15 -6.54 2.06
C VAL A 29 -2.30 -6.28 1.08
N ARG A 30 -2.52 -7.17 0.11
CA ARG A 30 -3.61 -7.06 -0.88
C ARG A 30 -5.01 -6.99 -0.26
N ARG A 31 -5.17 -7.39 1.00
CA ARG A 31 -6.43 -7.23 1.72
C ARG A 31 -6.73 -5.77 2.07
N PHE A 32 -5.70 -4.95 2.21
CA PHE A 32 -5.76 -3.55 2.65
C PHE A 32 -5.39 -2.55 1.56
N VAL A 33 -4.60 -2.96 0.57
CA VAL A 33 -4.14 -2.12 -0.54
C VAL A 33 -4.59 -2.75 -1.85
N ALA A 34 -5.32 -1.99 -2.68
CA ALA A 34 -5.85 -2.47 -3.96
C ALA A 34 -4.73 -2.91 -4.92
N GLY A 35 -3.62 -2.17 -4.93
CA GLY A 35 -2.43 -2.48 -5.71
C GLY A 35 -1.41 -1.36 -5.69
N GLU A 36 -0.32 -1.56 -6.43
CA GLU A 36 0.76 -0.58 -6.58
C GLU A 36 0.64 0.18 -7.91
N THR A 37 -0.23 -0.27 -8.80
CA THR A 37 -0.48 0.37 -10.10
C THR A 37 -1.93 0.80 -10.22
N VAL A 38 -2.17 1.80 -11.07
CA VAL A 38 -3.52 2.28 -11.39
C VAL A 38 -4.38 1.16 -11.97
N GLY A 39 -3.82 0.30 -12.82
CA GLY A 39 -4.57 -0.82 -13.42
C GLY A 39 -5.05 -1.83 -12.38
N GLU A 40 -4.22 -2.15 -11.39
CA GLU A 40 -4.62 -3.02 -10.28
C GLU A 40 -5.71 -2.37 -9.41
N ALA A 41 -5.60 -1.07 -9.14
CA ALA A 41 -6.62 -0.34 -8.39
C ALA A 41 -7.97 -0.34 -9.12
N LEU A 42 -7.97 -0.07 -10.44
CA LEU A 42 -9.19 -0.07 -11.27
C LEU A 42 -9.87 -1.45 -11.31
N ALA A 43 -9.10 -2.54 -11.35
CA ALA A 43 -9.65 -3.89 -11.30
C ALA A 43 -10.42 -4.15 -9.99
N VAL A 44 -9.86 -3.74 -8.85
CA VAL A 44 -10.49 -3.86 -7.52
C VAL A 44 -11.72 -2.95 -7.42
N ILE A 45 -11.64 -1.71 -7.90
CA ILE A 45 -12.78 -0.79 -7.91
C ILE A 45 -13.95 -1.38 -8.70
N GLY A 46 -13.69 -1.95 -9.88
CA GLY A 46 -14.73 -2.61 -10.67
C GLY A 46 -15.35 -3.82 -9.98
N GLU A 47 -14.58 -4.57 -9.17
CA GLU A 47 -15.14 -5.65 -8.34
C GLU A 47 -16.07 -5.12 -7.24
N LEU A 48 -15.68 -4.04 -6.57
CA LEU A 48 -16.49 -3.40 -5.54
C LEU A 48 -17.77 -2.78 -6.13
N GLU A 49 -17.66 -2.15 -7.30
CA GLU A 49 -18.79 -1.58 -8.03
C GLU A 49 -19.81 -2.68 -8.44
N ARG A 50 -19.35 -3.81 -8.99
CA ARG A 50 -20.22 -4.97 -9.30
C ARG A 50 -20.95 -5.53 -8.07
N ARG A 51 -20.44 -5.25 -6.87
CA ARG A 51 -21.05 -5.62 -5.58
C ARG A 51 -21.97 -4.53 -5.03
N GLY A 52 -22.17 -3.43 -5.75
CA GLY A 52 -22.99 -2.28 -5.34
C GLY A 52 -22.33 -1.41 -4.27
N LEU A 53 -21.00 -1.46 -4.12
CA LEU A 53 -20.26 -0.71 -3.10
C LEU A 53 -19.70 0.60 -3.67
N LEU A 54 -19.91 1.68 -2.94
CA LEU A 54 -19.20 2.94 -3.19
C LEU A 54 -17.73 2.78 -2.80
N THR A 55 -16.84 3.32 -3.63
CA THR A 55 -15.39 3.22 -3.42
C THR A 55 -14.78 4.61 -3.31
N ALA A 56 -13.98 4.83 -2.26
CA ALA A 56 -13.10 5.98 -2.13
C ALA A 56 -11.66 5.55 -2.41
N VAL A 57 -10.98 6.27 -3.29
CA VAL A 57 -9.61 5.94 -3.71
C VAL A 57 -8.66 6.93 -3.07
N THR A 58 -7.62 6.41 -2.42
CA THR A 58 -6.52 7.22 -1.88
C THR A 58 -5.21 6.75 -2.48
N TYR A 59 -4.43 7.69 -3.02
CA TYR A 59 -3.07 7.43 -3.46
C TYR A 59 -2.16 7.48 -2.23
N LEU A 60 -1.45 6.38 -1.97
CA LEU A 60 -0.48 6.30 -0.90
C LEU A 60 0.82 6.99 -1.35
N GLY A 61 1.01 8.24 -0.94
CA GLY A 61 2.28 8.95 -1.06
C GLY A 61 3.06 8.87 0.26
N GLU A 62 4.33 8.47 0.20
CA GLU A 62 5.20 8.47 1.36
C GLU A 62 6.12 9.69 1.37
N ASN A 63 6.38 10.24 2.57
CA ASN A 63 7.51 11.12 2.87
C ASN A 63 7.80 12.21 1.83
N VAL A 64 6.79 12.98 1.43
CA VAL A 64 6.99 14.17 0.60
C VAL A 64 7.90 15.14 1.35
N THR A 65 9.16 15.21 0.94
CA THR A 65 10.22 16.04 1.56
C THR A 65 10.56 17.26 0.73
N THR A 66 10.12 17.30 -0.54
CA THR A 66 10.36 18.43 -1.44
C THR A 66 9.07 18.95 -2.07
N PRO A 67 9.00 20.25 -2.43
CA PRO A 67 7.84 20.79 -3.15
C PRO A 67 7.57 20.10 -4.50
N LYS A 68 8.60 19.52 -5.13
CA LYS A 68 8.46 18.81 -6.41
C LYS A 68 7.75 17.46 -6.24
N GLU A 69 7.90 16.80 -5.11
CA GLU A 69 7.19 15.55 -4.78
C GLU A 69 5.70 15.77 -4.47
N ALA A 70 5.29 17.02 -4.22
CA ALA A 70 3.90 17.41 -3.91
C ALA A 70 3.09 17.85 -5.14
N GLN A 71 3.74 18.04 -6.29
CA GLN A 71 3.12 18.46 -7.56
C GLN A 71 2.65 17.24 -8.34
#